data_AF-A0A836HG27-F1
#
_entry.id   AF-A0A836HG27-F1
#
_cell.length_a   1.000
_cell.length_b   1.000
_cell.length_c   1.000
_cell.angle_alpha   90.00
_cell.angle_beta   90.00
_cell.angle_gamma   90.00
#
_symmetry.space_group_name_H-M   'P 1'
#
loop_
_entity.id
_entity.type
_entity.pdbx_description
1 polymer ?
#
loop_
_entity_poly.entity_id
_entity_poly.type
_entity_poly.pdbx_seq_one_letter_code
_entity_poly.pdbx_strand_id
1 'polypeptide(L)'
;MAVECIEGMSVRVALAYWAASFAVLLLRLFCPEFAGLSSYGGRTAAVTTTADVGDISRKREGEYSSAASVAILTRWCATLVHLLASSPLGTWRITRKQSFTAFYTIGLATSASLFWIRGTNNRGGAVSGPPSLAALSLPAPSPSLTCAPLLLFTLHCAVRLIETRLVQRFCERDTVTLFAAVAGSTFYVMAATSSAAPSHTHVPRGSHWLQRLVVVRCVFCAAAMAHLSLQAIQVTAHTILARLRQSPSHTVPSTKEAHVRDWEEGLWRRVQARLASSRLAQGEPPNALSAPPALYGAWRRYRYPYFSNVCFQVVLDPHYTCEVAMYAVNTALLFLCVLPDATQPAADIAAGAVRGTGSRLPTDGPRWWSIACASVPCLPLLASVGVTVFTAANLSITSAEHRRFWMAANAHRRLVAGALRAVLDEEQPKALDNGDDRVPAEVVNAAEYMLREAVVEEMLPRWNMFPLVW
;
A
#
# COMPACT_ATOMS: atom_id res chain seq x y z
N MET A 1 -2.89 -14.48 -34.23
CA MET A 1 -1.67 -13.65 -34.41
C MET A 1 -1.74 -12.30 -33.71
N ALA A 2 -2.56 -11.31 -34.13
CA ALA A 2 -2.48 -9.95 -33.56
C ALA A 2 -2.75 -9.90 -32.04
N VAL A 3 -3.81 -10.56 -31.56
CA VAL A 3 -4.18 -10.51 -30.13
C VAL A 3 -3.27 -11.37 -29.24
N GLU A 4 -2.81 -12.52 -29.73
CA GLU A 4 -1.83 -13.36 -29.03
C GLU A 4 -0.52 -12.59 -28.81
N CYS A 5 -0.11 -11.78 -29.80
CA CYS A 5 1.04 -10.91 -29.63
C CYS A 5 0.78 -9.77 -28.64
N ILE A 6 -0.43 -9.17 -28.65
CA ILE A 6 -0.80 -8.12 -27.68
C ILE A 6 -0.80 -8.69 -26.25
N GLU A 7 -1.42 -9.85 -26.01
CA GLU A 7 -1.43 -10.49 -24.70
C GLU A 7 -0.02 -10.90 -24.26
N GLY A 8 0.75 -11.58 -25.11
CA GLY A 8 2.13 -11.97 -24.82
C GLY A 8 3.06 -10.79 -24.53
N MET A 9 2.97 -9.72 -25.31
CA MET A 9 3.77 -8.51 -25.12
C MET A 9 3.38 -7.77 -23.84
N SER A 10 2.09 -7.62 -23.55
CA SER A 10 1.62 -6.94 -22.34
C SER A 10 2.13 -7.61 -21.05
N VAL A 11 2.15 -8.95 -21.01
CA VAL A 11 2.67 -9.72 -19.87
C VAL A 11 4.18 -9.54 -19.72
N ARG A 12 4.94 -9.54 -20.82
CA ARG A 12 6.40 -9.30 -20.78
C ARG A 12 6.72 -7.89 -20.32
N VAL A 13 5.96 -6.89 -20.78
CA VAL A 13 6.06 -5.51 -20.30
C VAL A 13 5.75 -5.44 -18.81
N ALA A 14 4.71 -6.13 -18.33
CA ALA A 14 4.40 -6.20 -16.90
C ALA A 14 5.55 -6.82 -16.10
N LEU A 15 6.17 -7.91 -16.57
CA LEU A 15 7.34 -8.51 -15.91
C LEU A 15 8.53 -7.56 -15.84
N ALA A 16 8.86 -6.88 -16.94
CA ALA A 16 9.91 -5.87 -16.96
C ALA A 16 9.59 -4.70 -16.02
N TYR A 17 8.32 -4.28 -15.97
CA TYR A 17 7.83 -3.28 -15.03
C TYR A 17 8.05 -3.73 -13.59
N TRP A 18 7.63 -4.94 -13.21
CA TRP A 18 7.81 -5.43 -11.84
C TRP A 18 9.28 -5.49 -11.44
N ALA A 19 10.17 -5.94 -12.33
CA ALA A 19 11.61 -5.92 -12.09
C ALA A 19 12.14 -4.49 -11.83
N ALA A 20 11.74 -3.52 -12.66
CA ALA A 20 12.09 -2.12 -12.46
C ALA A 20 11.49 -1.54 -11.17
N SER A 21 10.24 -1.91 -10.83
CA SER A 21 9.57 -1.48 -9.61
C SER A 21 10.25 -2.01 -8.35
N PHE A 22 10.83 -3.22 -8.38
CA PHE A 22 11.66 -3.71 -7.27
C PHE A 22 12.94 -2.89 -7.10
N ALA A 23 13.61 -2.50 -8.19
CA ALA A 23 14.75 -1.59 -8.10
C ALA A 23 14.33 -0.24 -7.48
N VAL A 24 13.16 0.28 -7.85
CA VAL A 24 12.58 1.50 -7.25
C VAL A 24 12.27 1.32 -5.76
N LEU A 25 11.81 0.14 -5.31
CA LEU A 25 11.62 -0.14 -3.88
C LEU A 25 12.94 -0.16 -3.12
N LEU A 26 14.00 -0.73 -3.71
CA LEU A 26 15.34 -0.66 -3.11
C LEU A 26 15.80 0.79 -2.98
N LEU A 27 15.55 1.64 -3.99
CA LEU A 27 15.82 3.08 -3.87
C LEU A 27 15.01 3.73 -2.74
N ARG A 28 13.73 3.36 -2.56
CA ARG A 28 12.91 3.88 -1.45
C ARG A 28 13.47 3.48 -0.08
N LEU A 29 14.05 2.28 0.04
CA LEU A 29 14.64 1.78 1.28
C LEU A 29 15.98 2.45 1.62
N PHE A 30 16.85 2.64 0.61
CA PHE A 30 18.23 3.05 0.84
C PHE A 30 18.52 4.53 0.53
N CYS A 31 17.62 5.24 -0.16
CA CYS A 31 17.80 6.65 -0.53
C CYS A 31 16.72 7.55 0.13
N PRO A 32 17.05 8.28 1.21
CA PRO A 32 16.08 9.11 1.94
C PRO A 32 15.48 10.24 1.08
N GLU A 33 16.25 10.81 0.16
CA GLU A 33 15.77 11.80 -0.81
C GLU A 33 14.67 11.23 -1.72
N PHE A 34 14.79 9.96 -2.10
CA PHE A 34 13.80 9.27 -2.94
C PHE A 34 12.55 8.87 -2.17
N ALA A 35 12.69 8.54 -0.88
CA ALA A 35 11.54 8.31 0.01
C ALA A 35 10.62 9.54 0.07
N GLY A 36 11.19 10.76 0.09
CA GLY A 36 10.42 12.01 0.02
C GLY A 36 9.59 12.15 -1.27
N LEU A 37 10.15 11.75 -2.42
CA LEU A 37 9.48 11.81 -3.73
C LEU A 37 8.36 10.77 -3.89
N SER A 38 8.52 9.60 -3.26
CA SER A 38 7.61 8.46 -3.36
C SER A 38 6.60 8.37 -2.20
N SER A 39 6.70 9.26 -1.21
CA SER A 39 5.81 9.26 -0.04
C SER A 39 4.35 9.62 -0.39
N TYR A 40 3.41 8.78 0.06
CA TYR A 40 1.97 9.00 -0.05
C TYR A 40 1.41 9.70 1.20
N GLY A 41 2.01 10.83 1.56
CA GLY A 41 1.57 11.66 2.67
C GLY A 41 2.49 12.86 2.83
N GLY A 42 1.92 14.06 3.01
CA GLY A 42 2.69 15.30 3.22
C GLY A 42 3.43 15.38 4.55
N ARG A 43 3.82 14.24 5.14
CA ARG A 43 4.43 14.15 6.47
C ARG A 43 5.62 13.21 6.40
N THR A 44 6.74 13.76 5.99
CA THR A 44 8.04 13.19 6.26
C THR A 44 8.21 13.12 7.78
N ALA A 45 8.10 11.93 8.37
CA ALA A 45 8.79 11.68 9.63
C ALA A 45 10.27 11.67 9.25
N ALA A 46 11.03 12.67 9.69
CA ALA A 46 12.47 12.61 9.59
C ALA A 46 12.92 11.32 10.29
N VAL A 47 13.70 10.50 9.58
CA VAL A 47 14.38 9.36 10.17
C VAL A 47 15.40 9.95 11.15
N THR A 48 15.01 10.10 12.41
CA THR A 48 15.98 10.26 13.47
C THR A 48 16.66 8.92 13.63
N THR A 49 17.84 8.79 13.04
CA THR A 49 18.85 7.81 13.44
C THR A 49 19.15 8.07 14.92
N THR A 50 18.34 7.50 15.78
CA THR A 50 18.69 7.28 17.18
C THR A 50 19.73 6.18 17.14
N ALA A 51 20.99 6.59 17.00
CA ALA A 51 22.11 5.73 17.33
C ALA A 51 21.96 5.41 18.81
N ASP A 52 21.56 4.17 19.10
CA ASP A 52 21.54 3.64 20.45
C ASP A 52 22.97 3.69 20.96
N VAL A 53 23.22 4.59 21.91
CA VAL A 53 24.49 4.73 22.62
C VAL A 53 24.59 3.52 23.53
N GLY A 54 25.07 2.39 23.00
CA GLY A 54 25.14 1.19 23.83
C GLY A 54 25.52 -0.14 23.21
N ASP A 55 26.15 -0.25 22.02
CA ASP A 55 26.76 -1.55 21.64
C ASP A 55 27.80 -1.45 20.50
N ILE A 56 28.93 -0.79 20.76
CA ILE A 56 29.96 -0.48 19.73
C ILE A 56 30.98 -1.62 19.47
N SER A 57 30.99 -2.73 20.20
CA SER A 57 32.20 -3.59 20.19
C SER A 57 32.20 -4.83 19.28
N ARG A 58 31.13 -5.22 18.58
CA ARG A 58 31.10 -6.57 17.94
C ARG A 58 30.73 -6.73 16.46
N LYS A 59 30.56 -5.66 15.68
CA LYS A 59 30.08 -5.79 14.28
C LYS A 59 30.99 -5.22 13.18
N ARG A 60 32.28 -5.00 13.48
CA ARG A 60 33.15 -4.14 12.67
C ARG A 60 33.70 -4.75 11.36
N GLU A 61 33.65 -6.06 11.17
CA GLU A 61 34.34 -6.70 10.01
C GLU A 61 33.42 -7.09 8.85
N GLY A 62 32.09 -7.13 9.04
CA GLY A 62 31.11 -7.38 7.97
C GLY A 62 30.51 -6.14 7.31
N GLU A 63 30.54 -4.99 8.00
CA GLU A 63 29.83 -3.76 7.58
C GLU A 63 30.61 -2.90 6.58
N TYR A 64 31.93 -3.08 6.45
CA TYR A 64 32.75 -2.25 5.56
C TYR A 64 32.51 -2.53 4.07
N SER A 65 32.17 -3.78 3.70
CA SER A 65 31.89 -4.16 2.31
C SER A 65 30.48 -3.73 1.86
N SER A 66 29.47 -3.90 2.73
CA SER A 66 28.10 -3.44 2.45
C SER A 66 28.02 -1.92 2.43
N ALA A 67 28.70 -1.21 3.34
CA ALA A 67 28.69 0.25 3.38
C ALA A 67 29.31 0.88 2.12
N ALA A 68 30.38 0.30 1.56
CA ALA A 68 30.98 0.79 0.32
C ALA A 68 30.07 0.59 -0.90
N SER A 69 29.42 -0.58 -1.01
CA SER A 69 28.45 -0.85 -2.09
C SER A 69 27.18 0.02 -1.99
N VAL A 70 26.68 0.25 -0.77
CA VAL A 70 25.57 1.17 -0.49
C VAL A 70 25.98 2.61 -0.79
N ALA A 71 27.21 3.02 -0.47
CA ALA A 71 27.73 4.36 -0.77
C ALA A 71 27.88 4.63 -2.28
N ILE A 72 28.29 3.63 -3.06
CA ILE A 72 28.40 3.78 -4.53
C ILE A 72 27.02 3.79 -5.20
N LEU A 73 26.10 2.90 -4.78
CA LEU A 73 24.72 2.87 -5.28
C LEU A 73 23.99 4.18 -4.98
N THR A 74 24.11 4.67 -3.74
CA THR A 74 23.51 5.94 -3.33
C THR A 74 24.07 7.14 -4.09
N ARG A 75 25.36 7.15 -4.46
CA ARG A 75 25.97 8.28 -5.20
C ARG A 75 25.48 8.41 -6.64
N TRP A 76 25.39 7.31 -7.39
CA TRP A 76 24.86 7.33 -8.76
C TRP A 76 23.35 7.56 -8.79
N CYS A 77 22.64 6.99 -7.82
CA CYS A 77 21.20 7.20 -7.70
C CYS A 77 20.87 8.61 -7.21
N ALA A 78 21.68 9.24 -6.38
CA ALA A 78 21.44 10.61 -5.89
C ALA A 78 21.34 11.62 -7.04
N THR A 79 22.20 11.55 -8.06
CA THR A 79 22.11 12.47 -9.22
C THR A 79 20.80 12.29 -9.99
N LEU A 80 20.36 11.04 -10.22
CA LEU A 80 19.10 10.75 -10.89
C LEU A 80 17.89 11.15 -10.05
N VAL A 81 17.94 10.90 -8.74
CA VAL A 81 16.90 11.29 -7.77
C VAL A 81 16.79 12.81 -7.70
N HIS A 82 17.91 13.52 -7.69
CA HIS A 82 17.94 14.98 -7.69
C HIS A 82 17.41 15.55 -9.02
N LEU A 83 17.80 14.96 -10.16
CA LEU A 83 17.24 15.34 -11.46
C LEU A 83 15.72 15.14 -11.48
N LEU A 84 15.23 13.99 -11.02
CA LEU A 84 13.81 13.70 -10.91
C LEU A 84 13.09 14.65 -9.96
N ALA A 85 13.69 14.95 -8.80
CA ALA A 85 13.15 15.88 -7.82
C ALA A 85 13.02 17.30 -8.37
N SER A 86 14.02 17.74 -9.15
CA SER A 86 14.05 19.06 -9.80
C SER A 86 13.16 19.16 -11.05
N SER A 87 12.73 18.02 -11.60
CA SER A 87 11.87 17.97 -12.78
C SER A 87 10.40 18.33 -12.46
N PRO A 88 9.55 18.58 -13.48
CA PRO A 88 8.10 18.73 -13.28
C PRO A 88 7.46 17.54 -12.54
N LEU A 89 7.99 16.33 -12.70
CA LEU A 89 7.49 15.13 -12.02
C LEU A 89 7.67 15.20 -10.49
N GLY A 90 8.79 15.77 -10.02
CA GLY A 90 9.08 15.89 -8.59
C GLY A 90 8.51 17.16 -7.96
N THR A 91 8.38 18.24 -8.74
CA THR A 91 7.93 19.56 -8.25
C THR A 91 6.41 19.73 -8.27
N TRP A 92 5.73 19.19 -9.28
CA TRP A 92 4.28 19.36 -9.40
C TRP A 92 3.55 18.51 -8.36
N ARG A 93 2.62 19.15 -7.66
CA ARG A 93 1.82 18.55 -6.59
C ARG A 93 0.38 18.42 -7.03
N ILE A 94 -0.16 17.22 -6.88
CA ILE A 94 -1.57 16.91 -7.14
C ILE A 94 -2.21 16.52 -5.82
N THR A 95 -3.50 16.85 -5.65
CA THR A 95 -4.20 16.44 -4.43
C THR A 95 -4.24 14.92 -4.32
N ARG A 96 -4.10 14.41 -3.10
CA ARG A 96 -4.15 12.97 -2.86
C ARG A 96 -5.44 12.34 -3.41
N LYS A 97 -6.58 13.02 -3.25
CA LYS A 97 -7.88 12.56 -3.77
C LYS A 97 -7.89 12.39 -5.29
N GLN A 98 -7.35 13.36 -6.03
CA GLN A 98 -7.25 13.27 -7.50
C GLN A 98 -6.32 12.15 -7.93
N SER A 99 -5.18 12.00 -7.27
CA SER A 99 -4.22 10.93 -7.57
C SER A 99 -4.85 9.55 -7.38
N PHE A 100 -5.45 9.27 -6.21
CA PHE A 100 -6.10 7.98 -5.97
C PHE A 100 -7.27 7.73 -6.93
N THR A 101 -8.06 8.76 -7.22
CA THR A 101 -9.11 8.68 -8.25
C THR A 101 -8.53 8.22 -9.59
N ALA A 102 -7.45 8.84 -10.04
CA ALA A 102 -6.80 8.52 -11.31
C ALA A 102 -6.36 7.04 -11.35
N PHE A 103 -5.77 6.54 -10.26
CA PHE A 103 -5.29 5.16 -10.14
C PHE A 103 -6.40 4.16 -10.45
N TYR A 104 -7.52 4.31 -9.76
CA TYR A 104 -8.62 3.37 -9.87
C TYR A 104 -9.38 3.53 -11.19
N THR A 105 -9.53 4.76 -11.71
CA THR A 105 -10.14 4.97 -13.03
C THR A 105 -9.31 4.34 -14.15
N ILE A 106 -7.98 4.45 -14.08
CA ILE A 106 -7.09 3.84 -15.06
C ILE A 106 -7.13 2.32 -14.94
N GLY A 107 -7.11 1.76 -13.72
CA GLY A 107 -7.28 0.32 -13.50
C GLY A 107 -8.59 -0.23 -14.08
N LEU A 108 -9.71 0.48 -13.90
CA LEU A 108 -11.00 0.13 -14.49
C LEU A 108 -10.97 0.21 -16.02
N ALA A 109 -10.41 1.29 -16.59
CA ALA A 109 -10.29 1.47 -18.03
C ALA A 109 -9.44 0.37 -18.66
N THR A 110 -8.28 0.06 -18.09
CA THR A 110 -7.42 -1.04 -18.56
C THR A 110 -8.14 -2.38 -18.45
N SER A 111 -8.84 -2.66 -17.35
CA SER A 111 -9.60 -3.89 -17.20
C SER A 111 -10.72 -4.01 -18.24
N ALA A 112 -11.44 -2.93 -18.51
CA ALA A 112 -12.47 -2.87 -19.55
C ALA A 112 -11.87 -3.11 -20.95
N SER A 113 -10.71 -2.53 -21.26
CA SER A 113 -9.99 -2.81 -22.51
C SER A 113 -9.58 -4.27 -22.63
N LEU A 114 -9.08 -4.88 -21.55
CA LEU A 114 -8.70 -6.30 -21.53
C LEU A 114 -9.92 -7.22 -21.71
N PHE A 115 -11.06 -6.91 -21.06
CA PHE A 115 -12.31 -7.63 -21.29
C PHE A 115 -12.82 -7.46 -22.73
N TRP A 116 -12.73 -6.26 -23.29
CA TRP A 116 -13.12 -5.99 -24.66
C TRP A 116 -12.30 -6.82 -25.66
N ILE A 117 -10.97 -6.82 -25.51
CA ILE A 117 -10.04 -7.61 -26.33
C ILE A 117 -10.38 -9.10 -26.28
N ARG A 118 -10.77 -9.63 -25.11
CA ARG A 118 -11.22 -11.03 -24.96
C ARG A 118 -12.59 -11.28 -25.59
N GLY A 119 -13.52 -10.35 -25.42
CA GLY A 119 -14.88 -10.47 -25.93
C GLY A 119 -14.95 -10.48 -27.46
N THR A 120 -14.15 -9.64 -28.12
CA THR A 120 -14.07 -9.61 -29.59
C THR A 120 -13.50 -10.91 -30.17
N ASN A 121 -12.52 -11.53 -29.49
CA ASN A 121 -11.95 -12.81 -29.90
C ASN A 121 -12.94 -13.98 -29.82
N ASN A 122 -13.72 -14.07 -28.74
CA ASN A 122 -14.71 -15.14 -28.59
C ASN A 122 -15.82 -15.07 -29.65
N ARG A 123 -16.11 -13.87 -30.19
CA ARG A 123 -17.07 -13.70 -31.30
C ARG A 123 -16.46 -14.01 -32.67
N GLY A 124 -15.18 -13.68 -32.89
CA GLY A 124 -14.50 -13.92 -34.17
C GLY A 124 -14.24 -15.41 -34.49
N GLY A 125 -14.06 -16.25 -33.46
CA GLY A 125 -13.83 -17.70 -33.62
C GLY A 125 -15.07 -18.54 -33.93
N ALA A 126 -16.28 -17.98 -33.79
CA ALA A 126 -17.54 -18.72 -33.98
C ALA A 126 -18.05 -18.73 -35.44
N VAL A 127 -17.38 -18.04 -36.38
CA VAL A 127 -17.93 -17.76 -37.73
C VAL A 127 -17.23 -18.52 -38.86
N SER A 128 -16.22 -19.36 -38.60
CA SER A 128 -15.49 -20.03 -39.71
C SER A 128 -15.18 -21.51 -39.44
N GLY A 129 -16.14 -22.37 -39.79
CA GLY A 129 -15.90 -23.78 -40.07
C GLY A 129 -16.98 -24.72 -39.53
N PRO A 130 -17.40 -25.76 -40.28
CA PRO A 130 -18.25 -26.81 -39.75
C PRO A 130 -17.52 -27.52 -38.58
N PRO A 131 -18.24 -27.89 -37.50
CA PRO A 131 -17.62 -28.54 -36.35
C PRO A 131 -17.00 -29.88 -36.76
N SER A 132 -15.68 -30.00 -36.63
CA SER A 132 -15.03 -31.30 -36.83
C SER A 132 -15.54 -32.30 -35.79
N LEU A 133 -15.72 -33.56 -36.16
CA LEU A 133 -16.17 -34.65 -35.26
C LEU A 133 -15.30 -34.80 -33.99
N ALA A 134 -14.05 -34.33 -34.01
CA ALA A 134 -13.16 -34.30 -32.84
C ALA A 134 -13.53 -33.20 -31.81
N ALA A 135 -14.25 -32.14 -32.22
CA ALA A 135 -14.70 -31.05 -31.35
C ALA A 135 -15.99 -31.40 -30.57
N LEU A 136 -16.66 -32.50 -30.91
CA LEU A 136 -17.85 -32.99 -30.22
C LEU A 136 -17.54 -33.77 -28.93
N SER A 137 -16.28 -34.06 -28.65
CA SER A 137 -15.92 -34.97 -27.55
C SER A 137 -15.61 -34.30 -26.22
N LEU A 138 -15.59 -32.98 -26.11
CA LEU A 138 -15.40 -32.31 -24.81
C LEU A 138 -15.90 -30.85 -24.85
N PRO A 139 -16.76 -30.40 -23.93
CA PRO A 139 -17.16 -29.00 -23.89
C PRO A 139 -15.92 -28.14 -23.61
N ALA A 140 -15.68 -27.15 -24.48
CA ALA A 140 -14.68 -26.14 -24.26
C ALA A 140 -14.95 -25.45 -22.91
N PRO A 141 -13.90 -25.13 -22.13
CA PRO A 141 -14.10 -24.58 -20.82
C PRO A 141 -14.87 -23.25 -20.88
N SER A 142 -16.02 -23.18 -20.21
CA SER A 142 -16.80 -21.95 -20.04
C SER A 142 -15.87 -20.75 -19.74
N PRO A 143 -15.86 -19.71 -20.60
CA PRO A 143 -14.92 -18.57 -20.51
C PRO A 143 -15.11 -17.68 -19.28
N SER A 144 -16.07 -18.02 -18.40
CA SER A 144 -16.43 -17.27 -17.20
C SER A 144 -15.40 -17.38 -16.07
N LEU A 145 -14.81 -18.55 -15.84
CA LEU A 145 -13.92 -18.78 -14.68
C LEU A 145 -12.53 -18.17 -14.86
N THR A 146 -11.96 -18.23 -16.07
CA THR A 146 -10.65 -17.62 -16.39
C THR A 146 -10.67 -16.09 -16.32
N CYS A 147 -11.86 -15.50 -16.33
CA CYS A 147 -12.06 -14.06 -16.14
C CYS A 147 -12.11 -13.64 -14.66
N ALA A 148 -12.27 -14.57 -13.72
CA ALA A 148 -12.50 -14.23 -12.32
C ALA A 148 -11.39 -13.39 -11.66
N PRO A 149 -10.08 -13.67 -11.86
CA PRO A 149 -9.04 -12.85 -11.24
C PRO A 149 -9.08 -11.39 -11.72
N LEU A 150 -9.29 -11.16 -13.02
CA LEU A 150 -9.46 -9.83 -13.60
C LEU A 150 -10.76 -9.17 -13.13
N LEU A 151 -11.85 -9.94 -13.01
CA LEU A 151 -13.12 -9.44 -12.49
C LEU A 151 -13.00 -8.99 -11.03
N LEU A 152 -12.35 -9.78 -10.18
CA LEU A 152 -12.08 -9.45 -8.78
C LEU A 152 -11.20 -8.21 -8.67
N PHE A 153 -10.15 -8.10 -9.49
CA PHE A 153 -9.34 -6.88 -9.57
C PHE A 153 -10.15 -5.66 -10.03
N THR A 154 -11.04 -5.83 -11.01
CA THR A 154 -11.93 -4.76 -11.50
C THR A 154 -12.88 -4.31 -10.41
N LEU A 155 -13.49 -5.25 -9.70
CA LEU A 155 -14.35 -4.99 -8.55
C LEU A 155 -13.58 -4.27 -7.45
N HIS A 156 -12.37 -4.72 -7.13
CA HIS A 156 -11.48 -4.04 -6.20
C HIS A 156 -11.28 -2.57 -6.62
N CYS A 157 -10.89 -2.30 -7.88
CA CYS A 157 -10.74 -0.93 -8.38
C CYS A 157 -12.03 -0.11 -8.25
N ALA A 158 -13.19 -0.69 -8.57
CA ALA A 158 -14.48 -0.01 -8.46
C ALA A 158 -14.81 0.35 -7.01
N VAL A 159 -14.65 -0.60 -6.08
CA VAL A 159 -14.88 -0.38 -4.65
C VAL A 159 -13.92 0.69 -4.14
N ARG A 160 -12.62 0.61 -4.46
CA ARG A 160 -11.62 1.60 -4.06
C ARG A 160 -11.93 2.99 -4.61
N LEU A 161 -12.41 3.10 -5.86
CA LEU A 161 -12.84 4.36 -6.45
C LEU A 161 -14.03 4.95 -5.68
N ILE A 162 -15.05 4.14 -5.41
CA ILE A 162 -16.23 4.55 -4.65
C ILE A 162 -15.82 5.00 -3.24
N GLU A 163 -14.98 4.23 -2.55
CA GLU A 163 -14.43 4.59 -1.24
C GLU A 163 -13.69 5.92 -1.28
N THR A 164 -12.81 6.13 -2.26
CA THR A 164 -12.07 7.40 -2.41
C THR A 164 -12.98 8.60 -2.67
N ARG A 165 -14.11 8.39 -3.34
CA ARG A 165 -15.07 9.47 -3.63
C ARG A 165 -16.00 9.77 -2.44
N LEU A 166 -16.49 8.73 -1.77
CA LEU A 166 -17.61 8.84 -0.82
C LEU A 166 -17.21 8.62 0.64
N VAL A 167 -16.19 7.79 0.92
CA VAL A 167 -15.86 7.35 2.29
C VAL A 167 -14.60 8.05 2.80
N GLN A 168 -13.52 8.01 2.02
CA GLN A 168 -12.20 8.49 2.44
C GLN A 168 -12.19 10.01 2.54
N ARG A 169 -11.80 10.51 3.72
CA ARG A 169 -11.63 11.94 3.99
C ARG A 169 -10.16 12.31 3.89
N PHE A 170 -9.77 12.95 2.79
CA PHE A 170 -8.43 13.48 2.59
C PHE A 170 -8.31 14.87 3.26
N CYS A 171 -7.14 15.18 3.83
CA CYS A 171 -6.88 16.55 4.25
C CYS A 171 -6.63 17.41 2.99
N GLU A 172 -7.13 18.64 2.96
CA GLU A 172 -6.93 19.55 1.82
C GLU A 172 -5.45 19.83 1.52
N ARG A 173 -4.59 19.70 2.53
CA ARG A 173 -3.14 19.85 2.42
C ARG A 173 -2.41 18.56 2.02
N ASP A 174 -3.10 17.42 1.95
CA ASP A 174 -2.48 16.15 1.55
C ASP A 174 -2.27 16.15 0.02
N THR A 175 -1.04 16.37 -0.40
CA THR A 175 -0.62 16.32 -1.81
C THR A 175 0.40 15.21 -2.05
N VAL A 176 0.49 14.77 -3.30
CA VAL A 176 1.49 13.82 -3.79
C VAL A 176 2.22 14.43 -4.98
N THR A 177 3.45 14.00 -5.23
CA THR A 177 4.19 14.38 -6.44
C THR A 177 3.52 13.81 -7.68
N LEU A 178 3.66 14.49 -8.83
CA LEU A 178 3.20 13.96 -10.11
C LEU A 178 3.89 12.62 -10.43
N PHE A 179 5.16 12.45 -10.04
CA PHE A 179 5.87 11.17 -10.11
C PHE A 179 5.10 10.04 -9.39
N ALA A 180 4.74 10.25 -8.12
CA ALA A 180 3.98 9.26 -7.35
C ALA A 180 2.58 9.00 -7.95
N ALA A 181 1.97 10.02 -8.57
CA ALA A 181 0.70 9.87 -9.27
C ALA A 181 0.84 9.02 -10.55
N VAL A 182 1.88 9.25 -11.35
CA VAL A 182 2.16 8.45 -12.56
C VAL A 182 2.58 7.03 -12.19
N ALA A 183 3.43 6.86 -11.19
CA ALA A 183 3.85 5.56 -10.68
C ALA A 183 2.65 4.74 -10.17
N GLY A 184 1.76 5.35 -9.39
CA GLY A 184 0.52 4.69 -8.94
C GLY A 184 -0.41 4.35 -10.10
N SER A 185 -0.55 5.22 -11.09
CA SER A 185 -1.39 4.95 -12.27
C SER A 185 -0.85 3.79 -13.12
N THR A 186 0.45 3.77 -13.39
CA THR A 186 1.11 2.68 -14.13
C THR A 186 1.07 1.37 -13.37
N PHE A 187 1.14 1.40 -12.03
CA PHE A 187 0.95 0.21 -11.19
C PHE A 187 -0.42 -0.44 -11.47
N TYR A 188 -1.51 0.34 -11.54
CA TYR A 188 -2.85 -0.21 -11.81
C TYR A 188 -3.01 -0.78 -13.22
N VAL A 189 -2.33 -0.20 -14.23
CA VAL A 189 -2.28 -0.77 -15.59
C VAL A 189 -1.61 -2.16 -15.57
N MET A 190 -0.46 -2.25 -14.89
CA MET A 190 0.33 -3.48 -14.84
C MET A 190 -0.31 -4.52 -13.93
N ALA A 191 -0.98 -4.11 -12.85
CA ALA A 191 -1.75 -4.98 -11.98
C ALA A 191 -2.98 -5.58 -12.69
N ALA A 192 -3.69 -4.79 -13.50
CA ALA A 192 -4.78 -5.29 -14.34
C ALA A 192 -4.25 -6.34 -15.34
N THR A 193 -3.15 -6.02 -16.02
CA THR A 193 -2.47 -6.93 -16.96
C THR A 193 -2.00 -8.21 -16.27
N SER A 194 -1.46 -8.11 -15.05
CA SER A 194 -0.99 -9.24 -14.25
C SER A 194 -2.12 -10.06 -13.62
N SER A 195 -3.33 -9.51 -13.58
CA SER A 195 -4.55 -10.20 -13.14
C SER A 195 -5.28 -10.88 -14.31
N ALA A 196 -4.82 -10.65 -15.55
CA ALA A 196 -5.42 -11.19 -16.74
C ALA A 196 -4.90 -12.63 -16.98
N ALA A 197 -5.76 -13.64 -16.81
CA ALA A 197 -5.41 -15.03 -17.13
C ALA A 197 -5.07 -15.20 -18.62
N PRO A 198 -4.16 -16.09 -19.03
CA PRO A 198 -3.92 -16.36 -20.44
C PRO A 198 -5.22 -16.78 -21.15
N SER A 199 -5.42 -16.34 -22.39
CA SER A 199 -6.57 -16.74 -23.19
C SER A 199 -6.59 -18.27 -23.43
N HIS A 200 -7.79 -18.82 -23.67
CA HIS A 200 -8.01 -20.27 -23.84
C HIS A 200 -7.21 -20.89 -24.99
N THR A 201 -6.72 -20.06 -25.93
CA THR A 201 -5.82 -20.46 -27.02
C THR A 201 -4.41 -20.78 -26.54
N HIS A 202 -3.97 -20.24 -25.39
CA HIS A 202 -2.62 -20.41 -24.84
C HIS A 202 -2.52 -21.51 -23.77
N VAL A 203 -3.63 -21.92 -23.17
CA VAL A 203 -3.68 -23.02 -22.20
C VAL A 203 -4.81 -23.96 -22.61
N PRO A 204 -4.64 -24.76 -23.69
CA PRO A 204 -5.70 -25.60 -24.21
C PRO A 204 -6.16 -26.70 -23.23
N ARG A 205 -5.44 -26.93 -22.12
CA ARG A 205 -5.67 -28.10 -21.25
C ARG A 205 -5.71 -27.84 -19.73
N GLY A 206 -5.11 -26.74 -19.25
CA GLY A 206 -5.11 -26.36 -17.82
C GLY A 206 -6.46 -25.90 -17.26
N SER A 207 -7.46 -25.66 -18.12
CA SER A 207 -8.82 -25.31 -17.70
C SER A 207 -9.78 -26.51 -17.65
N HIS A 208 -9.36 -27.70 -18.09
CA HIS A 208 -10.22 -28.88 -18.08
C HIS A 208 -10.39 -29.49 -16.68
N TRP A 209 -9.36 -29.53 -15.85
CA TRP A 209 -9.46 -30.08 -14.48
C TRP A 209 -10.29 -29.19 -13.55
N LEU A 210 -10.17 -27.85 -13.68
CA LEU A 210 -11.06 -26.87 -13.02
C LEU A 210 -12.54 -27.13 -13.36
N GLN A 211 -12.82 -27.77 -14.49
CA GLN A 211 -14.18 -28.13 -14.88
C GLN A 211 -14.57 -29.57 -14.55
N ARG A 212 -13.62 -30.50 -14.57
CA ARG A 212 -13.86 -31.92 -14.29
C ARG A 212 -13.94 -32.20 -12.79
N LEU A 213 -13.15 -31.52 -11.97
CA LEU A 213 -13.03 -31.82 -10.54
C LEU A 213 -13.85 -30.83 -9.70
N VAL A 214 -14.90 -31.34 -9.05
CA VAL A 214 -15.77 -30.56 -8.16
C VAL A 214 -14.97 -29.89 -7.05
N VAL A 215 -14.00 -30.60 -6.46
CA VAL A 215 -13.13 -30.08 -5.40
C VAL A 215 -12.43 -28.79 -5.82
N VAL A 216 -11.97 -28.72 -7.08
CA VAL A 216 -11.21 -27.59 -7.60
C VAL A 216 -12.12 -26.39 -7.82
N ARG A 217 -13.35 -26.61 -8.31
CA ARG A 217 -14.39 -25.58 -8.37
C ARG A 217 -14.72 -25.04 -6.98
N CYS A 218 -14.86 -25.92 -5.99
CA CYS A 218 -15.12 -25.51 -4.61
C CYS A 218 -13.96 -24.66 -4.07
N VAL A 219 -12.71 -25.06 -4.29
CA VAL A 219 -11.53 -24.26 -3.89
C VAL A 219 -11.50 -22.91 -4.61
N PHE A 220 -11.78 -22.89 -5.92
CA PHE A 220 -11.82 -21.67 -6.71
C PHE A 220 -12.91 -20.70 -6.22
N CYS A 221 -14.12 -21.20 -5.99
CA CYS A 221 -15.23 -20.42 -5.43
C CYS A 221 -14.92 -19.93 -4.01
N ALA A 222 -14.34 -20.79 -3.16
CA ALA A 222 -13.94 -20.41 -1.80
C ALA A 222 -12.88 -19.29 -1.82
N ALA A 223 -11.90 -19.37 -2.72
CA ALA A 223 -10.90 -18.32 -2.91
C ALA A 223 -11.54 -17.01 -3.40
N ALA A 224 -12.46 -17.06 -4.37
CA ALA A 224 -13.20 -15.88 -4.81
C ALA A 224 -14.03 -15.25 -3.68
N MET A 225 -14.72 -16.07 -2.88
CA MET A 225 -15.46 -15.60 -1.70
C MET A 225 -14.53 -15.00 -0.65
N ALA A 226 -13.36 -15.60 -0.42
CA ALA A 226 -12.35 -15.04 0.49
C ALA A 226 -11.87 -13.66 0.02
N HIS A 227 -11.66 -13.46 -1.29
CA HIS A 227 -11.35 -12.14 -1.85
C HIS A 227 -12.43 -11.11 -1.52
N LEU A 228 -13.70 -11.46 -1.73
CA LEU A 228 -14.84 -10.56 -1.43
C LEU A 228 -14.95 -10.25 0.08
N SER A 229 -14.73 -11.24 0.94
CA SER A 229 -14.71 -11.04 2.40
C SER A 229 -13.57 -10.11 2.82
N LEU A 230 -12.36 -10.29 2.25
CA LEU A 230 -11.22 -9.41 2.49
C LEU A 230 -11.51 -7.97 2.02
N GLN A 231 -12.16 -7.80 0.87
CA GLN A 231 -12.59 -6.49 0.38
C GLN A 231 -13.57 -5.82 1.36
N ALA A 232 -14.55 -6.56 1.90
CA ALA A 232 -15.50 -6.04 2.86
C ALA A 232 -14.83 -5.62 4.19
N ILE A 233 -13.87 -6.40 4.68
CA ILE A 233 -13.06 -6.06 5.86
C ILE A 233 -12.23 -4.79 5.58
N GLN A 234 -11.63 -4.70 4.39
CA GLN A 234 -10.87 -3.51 3.96
C GLN A 234 -11.75 -2.25 3.97
N VAL A 235 -12.98 -2.34 3.44
CA VAL A 235 -13.94 -1.23 3.44
C VAL A 235 -14.35 -0.82 4.84
N THR A 236 -14.56 -1.80 5.72
CA THR A 236 -14.87 -1.55 7.13
C THR A 236 -13.73 -0.79 7.82
N ALA A 237 -12.48 -1.21 7.59
CA ALA A 237 -11.30 -0.55 8.13
C ALA A 237 -11.17 0.91 7.63
N HIS A 238 -11.35 1.18 6.33
CA HIS A 238 -11.35 2.55 5.81
C HIS A 238 -12.48 3.41 6.36
N THR A 239 -13.67 2.82 6.55
CA THR A 239 -14.82 3.53 7.12
C THR A 239 -14.55 3.96 8.56
N ILE A 240 -13.94 3.08 9.38
CA ILE A 240 -13.52 3.42 10.74
C ILE A 240 -12.49 4.57 10.71
N LEU A 241 -11.46 4.46 9.87
CA LEU A 241 -10.45 5.52 9.74
C LEU A 241 -11.04 6.86 9.25
N ALA A 242 -12.05 6.81 8.38
CA ALA A 242 -12.77 7.99 7.92
C ALA A 242 -13.61 8.62 9.03
N ARG A 243 -14.26 7.81 9.88
CA ARG A 243 -15.02 8.27 11.06
C ARG A 243 -14.12 8.97 12.08
N LEU A 244 -12.90 8.47 12.31
CA LEU A 244 -11.94 9.13 13.21
C LEU A 244 -11.52 10.53 12.74
N ARG A 245 -11.63 10.84 11.44
CA ARG A 245 -11.35 12.18 10.91
C ARG A 245 -12.55 13.12 10.98
N GLN A 246 -13.72 12.63 11.34
CA GLN A 246 -14.87 13.46 11.67
C GLN A 246 -14.63 13.92 13.10
N SER A 247 -13.98 15.08 13.28
CA SER A 247 -14.03 15.71 14.60
C SER A 247 -15.50 15.76 15.02
N PRO A 248 -15.85 15.38 16.26
CA PRO A 248 -17.15 15.72 16.78
C PRO A 248 -17.23 17.25 16.65
N SER A 249 -18.16 17.72 15.82
CA SER A 249 -18.57 19.10 15.86
C SER A 249 -19.15 19.31 17.25
N HIS A 250 -18.30 19.68 18.20
CA HIS A 250 -18.74 20.20 19.47
C HIS A 250 -19.48 21.50 19.13
N THR A 251 -20.79 21.38 18.90
CA THR A 251 -21.73 22.47 19.05
C THR A 251 -21.79 22.79 20.54
N VAL A 252 -20.77 23.48 21.03
CA VAL A 252 -20.75 24.08 22.36
C VAL A 252 -20.94 25.59 22.16
N PRO A 253 -21.76 26.27 23.00
CA PRO A 253 -22.05 27.69 22.84
C PRO A 253 -20.77 28.56 22.83
N SER A 254 -20.69 29.47 21.86
CA SER A 254 -19.45 30.12 21.38
C SER A 254 -18.67 30.94 22.42
N THR A 255 -19.29 31.36 23.51
CA THR A 255 -18.67 32.22 24.52
C THR A 255 -17.87 31.45 25.58
N LYS A 256 -18.26 30.21 25.92
CA LYS A 256 -17.47 29.35 26.84
C LYS A 256 -16.29 28.67 26.13
N GLU A 257 -16.42 28.39 24.83
CA GLU A 257 -15.33 27.78 24.04
C GLU A 257 -14.13 28.69 23.83
N ALA A 258 -14.35 29.98 23.58
CA ALA A 258 -13.25 30.93 23.36
C ALA A 258 -12.35 31.01 24.60
N HIS A 259 -12.96 31.13 25.78
CA HIS A 259 -12.24 31.18 27.05
C HIS A 259 -11.50 29.86 27.34
N VAL A 260 -12.13 28.70 27.16
CA VAL A 260 -11.48 27.39 27.36
C VAL A 260 -10.32 27.19 26.37
N ARG A 261 -10.47 27.61 25.11
CA ARG A 261 -9.38 27.57 24.13
C ARG A 261 -8.21 28.48 24.48
N ASP A 262 -8.48 29.68 24.97
CA ASP A 262 -7.43 30.60 25.41
C ASP A 262 -6.62 30.02 26.57
N TRP A 263 -7.29 29.32 27.49
CA TRP A 263 -6.64 28.58 28.57
C TRP A 263 -5.83 27.39 28.09
N GLU A 264 -6.38 26.57 27.18
CA GLU A 264 -5.65 25.45 26.58
C GLU A 264 -4.40 25.92 25.83
N GLU A 265 -4.50 27.03 25.08
CA GLU A 265 -3.38 27.62 24.34
C GLU A 265 -2.35 28.24 25.30
N GLY A 266 -2.81 28.87 26.40
CA GLY A 266 -1.96 29.37 27.48
C GLY A 266 -1.18 28.26 28.19
N LEU A 267 -1.87 27.18 28.59
CA LEU A 267 -1.26 25.99 29.17
C LEU A 267 -0.28 25.34 28.19
N TRP A 268 -0.63 25.29 26.91
CA TRP A 268 0.23 24.74 25.87
C TRP A 268 1.52 25.55 25.70
N ARG A 269 1.45 26.89 25.73
CA ARG A 269 2.64 27.75 25.72
C ARG A 269 3.56 27.47 26.90
N ARG A 270 3.01 27.25 28.11
CA ARG A 270 3.80 26.89 29.30
C ARG A 270 4.48 25.53 29.14
N VAL A 271 3.75 24.52 28.66
CA VAL A 271 4.30 23.18 28.38
C VAL A 271 5.44 23.26 27.37
N GLN A 272 5.28 24.04 26.30
CA GLN A 272 6.35 24.25 25.31
C GLN A 272 7.59 24.90 25.90
N ALA A 273 7.42 25.98 26.67
CA ALA A 273 8.52 26.67 27.34
C ALA A 273 9.30 25.71 28.23
N ARG A 274 8.59 24.85 28.98
CA ARG A 274 9.22 23.86 29.86
C ARG A 274 9.95 22.77 29.11
N LEU A 275 9.37 22.26 28.02
CA LEU A 275 10.06 21.31 27.14
C LEU A 275 11.33 21.93 26.54
N ALA A 276 11.31 23.22 26.21
CA ALA A 276 12.50 23.93 25.73
C ALA A 276 13.57 24.06 26.84
N SER A 277 13.19 24.48 28.06
CA SER A 277 14.10 24.62 29.20
C SER A 277 14.71 23.29 29.64
N SER A 278 13.92 22.21 29.67
CA SER A 278 14.41 20.87 30.02
C SER A 278 15.46 20.35 29.04
N ARG A 279 15.40 20.74 27.77
CA ARG A 279 16.37 20.32 26.73
C ARG A 279 17.66 21.11 26.80
N LEU A 280 17.55 22.43 27.03
CA LEU A 280 18.71 23.28 27.33
C LEU A 280 19.51 22.72 28.51
N ALA A 281 18.81 22.26 29.56
CA ALA A 281 19.44 21.63 30.72
C ALA A 281 20.09 20.26 30.42
N GLN A 282 19.64 19.55 29.38
CA GLN A 282 20.20 18.27 28.95
C GLN A 282 21.32 18.41 27.90
N GLY A 283 21.69 19.64 27.51
CA GLY A 283 22.73 19.88 26.52
C GLY A 283 22.35 19.49 25.08
N GLU A 284 21.07 19.26 24.80
CA GLU A 284 20.62 19.04 23.42
C GLU A 284 20.70 20.35 22.62
N PRO A 285 21.32 20.35 21.43
CA PRO A 285 21.41 21.56 20.62
C PRO A 285 20.00 22.01 20.21
N PRO A 286 19.74 23.33 20.10
CA PRO A 286 18.41 23.88 19.79
C PRO A 286 17.79 23.38 18.47
N ASN A 287 18.60 22.78 17.58
CA ASN A 287 18.17 22.20 16.30
C ASN A 287 17.82 20.69 16.36
N ALA A 288 18.04 20.00 17.48
CA ALA A 288 17.83 18.55 17.62
C ALA A 288 16.35 18.14 17.46
N LEU A 289 15.43 19.10 17.61
CA LEU A 289 14.02 18.95 17.28
C LEU A 289 13.56 19.98 16.27
N SER A 290 14.17 19.92 15.09
CA SER A 290 13.33 19.91 13.89
C SER A 290 12.56 18.57 13.81
N ALA A 291 11.81 18.22 14.88
CA ALA A 291 10.67 17.34 14.69
C ALA A 291 9.88 18.01 13.56
N PRO A 292 9.62 17.30 12.45
CA PRO A 292 9.00 17.92 11.30
C PRO A 292 7.77 18.67 11.79
N PRO A 293 7.48 19.90 11.30
CA PRO A 293 6.30 20.67 11.69
C PRO A 293 4.99 19.85 11.62
N ALA A 294 5.03 18.72 10.90
CA ALA A 294 4.05 17.63 10.88
C ALA A 294 3.72 16.92 12.20
N LEU A 295 4.62 16.86 13.20
CA LEU A 295 4.33 16.26 14.53
C LEU A 295 3.60 17.24 15.45
N TYR A 296 3.72 18.54 15.17
CA TYR A 296 3.07 19.59 15.93
C TYR A 296 1.55 19.52 15.73
N GLY A 297 0.82 19.06 16.76
CA GLY A 297 -0.62 18.84 16.72
C GLY A 297 -1.07 17.51 16.10
N ALA A 298 -0.19 16.74 15.45
CA ALA A 298 -0.57 15.41 14.93
C ALA A 298 -0.84 14.40 16.06
N TRP A 299 -0.04 14.40 17.12
CA TRP A 299 -0.29 13.55 18.28
C TRP A 299 -1.61 13.88 19.00
N ARG A 300 -2.09 15.14 18.90
CA ARG A 300 -3.42 15.57 19.40
C ARG A 300 -4.55 15.16 18.46
N ARG A 301 -4.31 15.21 17.14
CA ARG A 301 -5.35 15.00 16.12
C ARG A 301 -5.60 13.53 15.79
N TYR A 302 -4.60 12.66 15.95
CA TYR A 302 -4.69 11.26 15.55
C TYR A 302 -4.85 10.32 16.73
N ARG A 303 -5.95 9.56 16.71
CA ARG A 303 -6.26 8.46 17.61
C ARG A 303 -6.17 7.13 16.87
N TYR A 304 -5.61 6.12 17.52
CA TYR A 304 -5.55 4.79 16.97
C TYR A 304 -6.87 4.06 17.30
N PRO A 305 -7.56 3.47 16.31
CA PRO A 305 -8.89 2.86 16.51
C PRO A 305 -8.83 1.48 17.18
N TYR A 306 -8.08 1.34 18.28
CA TYR A 306 -7.90 0.06 18.98
C TYR A 306 -9.24 -0.54 19.43
N PHE A 307 -10.11 0.26 20.05
CA PHE A 307 -11.38 -0.22 20.60
C PHE A 307 -12.49 -0.34 19.55
N SER A 308 -12.30 0.19 18.34
CA SER A 308 -13.37 0.25 17.35
C SER A 308 -13.56 -1.06 16.57
N ASN A 309 -12.54 -1.91 16.47
CA ASN A 309 -12.61 -3.17 15.72
C ASN A 309 -11.48 -4.14 16.10
N VAL A 310 -11.80 -5.43 16.20
CA VAL A 310 -10.85 -6.52 16.48
C VAL A 310 -9.66 -6.53 15.52
N CYS A 311 -9.85 -6.18 14.25
CA CYS A 311 -8.76 -6.15 13.26
C CYS A 311 -7.67 -5.15 13.64
N PHE A 312 -8.01 -3.99 14.21
CA PHE A 312 -7.03 -3.00 14.68
C PHE A 312 -6.40 -3.37 16.03
N GLN A 313 -6.98 -4.32 16.78
CA GLN A 313 -6.36 -4.88 17.97
C GLN A 313 -5.27 -5.90 17.63
N VAL A 314 -5.42 -6.58 16.49
CA VAL A 314 -4.48 -7.62 16.04
C VAL A 314 -3.42 -7.03 15.12
N VAL A 315 -3.78 -6.19 14.15
CA VAL A 315 -2.88 -5.73 13.08
C VAL A 315 -2.86 -4.20 12.96
N LEU A 316 -1.67 -3.62 12.78
CA LEU A 316 -1.51 -2.16 12.71
C LEU A 316 -2.34 -1.54 11.58
N ASP A 317 -2.19 -2.08 10.37
CA ASP A 317 -2.85 -1.63 9.14
C ASP A 317 -3.66 -2.79 8.52
N PRO A 318 -4.87 -3.08 9.04
CA PRO A 318 -5.67 -4.22 8.55
C PRO A 318 -6.07 -4.05 7.08
N HIS A 319 -6.27 -2.82 6.63
CA HIS A 319 -6.59 -2.50 5.24
C HIS A 319 -5.45 -2.84 4.25
N TYR A 320 -4.18 -2.66 4.65
CA TYR A 320 -3.03 -3.09 3.85
C TYR A 320 -2.88 -4.60 3.83
N THR A 321 -3.15 -5.26 4.96
CA THR A 321 -3.12 -6.72 5.06
C THR A 321 -4.15 -7.37 4.13
N CYS A 322 -5.37 -6.81 4.12
CA CYS A 322 -6.43 -7.26 3.21
C CYS A 322 -6.01 -7.08 1.74
N GLU A 323 -5.39 -5.94 1.40
CA GLU A 323 -4.94 -5.66 0.04
C GLU A 323 -3.92 -6.69 -0.45
N VAL A 324 -2.89 -7.00 0.35
CA VAL A 324 -1.91 -8.04 0.00
C VAL A 324 -2.56 -9.41 -0.12
N ALA A 325 -3.42 -9.77 0.83
CA ALA A 325 -4.11 -11.06 0.80
C ALA A 325 -4.99 -11.21 -0.45
N MET A 326 -5.67 -10.15 -0.89
CA MET A 326 -6.46 -10.14 -2.13
C MET A 326 -5.61 -10.37 -3.38
N TYR A 327 -4.42 -9.75 -3.47
CA TYR A 327 -3.48 -10.02 -4.58
C TYR A 327 -2.94 -11.46 -4.54
N ALA A 328 -2.65 -11.99 -3.34
CA ALA A 328 -2.23 -13.38 -3.17
C ALA A 328 -3.32 -14.36 -3.60
N VAL A 329 -4.58 -14.08 -3.25
CA VAL A 329 -5.74 -14.86 -3.71
C VAL A 329 -5.87 -14.79 -5.22
N ASN A 330 -5.71 -13.61 -5.85
CA ASN A 330 -5.72 -13.49 -7.31
C ASN A 330 -4.61 -14.31 -7.97
N THR A 331 -3.41 -14.34 -7.37
CA THR A 331 -2.30 -15.17 -7.84
C THR A 331 -2.63 -16.65 -7.71
N ALA A 332 -3.22 -17.08 -6.60
CA ALA A 332 -3.66 -18.46 -6.41
C ALA A 332 -4.74 -18.86 -7.43
N LEU A 333 -5.72 -18.00 -7.70
CA LEU A 333 -6.73 -18.23 -8.74
C LEU A 333 -6.09 -18.34 -10.13
N LEU A 334 -5.10 -17.51 -10.45
CA LEU A 334 -4.35 -17.59 -11.70
C LEU A 334 -3.50 -18.86 -11.79
N PHE A 335 -2.89 -19.28 -10.69
CA PHE A 335 -2.18 -20.55 -10.61
C PHE A 335 -3.13 -21.72 -10.93
N LEU A 336 -4.32 -21.74 -10.36
CA LEU A 336 -5.35 -22.74 -10.65
C LEU A 336 -5.80 -22.72 -12.12
N CYS A 337 -5.81 -21.55 -12.76
CA CYS A 337 -6.13 -21.43 -14.20
C CYS A 337 -5.01 -21.95 -15.12
N VAL A 338 -3.76 -21.95 -14.67
CA VAL A 338 -2.57 -22.29 -15.48
C VAL A 338 -2.06 -23.71 -15.21
N LEU A 339 -2.44 -24.31 -14.07
CA LEU A 339 -1.96 -25.64 -13.66
C LEU A 339 -2.26 -26.70 -14.74
N PRO A 340 -1.25 -27.45 -15.21
CA PRO A 340 -1.47 -28.53 -16.17
C PRO A 340 -2.22 -29.70 -15.53
N ASP A 341 -3.04 -30.39 -16.31
CA ASP A 341 -3.74 -31.61 -15.88
C ASP A 341 -2.72 -32.75 -15.70
N ALA A 342 -2.46 -33.13 -14.44
CA ALA A 342 -1.50 -34.18 -14.09
C ALA A 342 -1.97 -35.60 -14.51
N THR A 343 -3.21 -35.75 -14.97
CA THR A 343 -3.78 -37.05 -15.38
C THR A 343 -3.59 -37.37 -16.87
N GLN A 344 -2.91 -36.50 -17.64
CA GLN A 344 -2.67 -36.73 -19.07
C GLN A 344 -1.26 -37.27 -19.37
N PRO A 345 -1.12 -38.22 -20.32
CA PRO A 345 0.16 -38.78 -20.70
C PRO A 345 1.08 -37.75 -21.36
N ALA A 346 2.37 -37.79 -21.04
CA ALA A 346 3.40 -36.83 -21.47
C ALA A 346 3.52 -36.63 -23.00
N ALA A 347 3.04 -37.60 -23.80
CA ALA A 347 3.05 -37.54 -25.27
C ALA A 347 2.16 -36.43 -25.85
N ASP A 348 1.04 -36.08 -25.19
CA ASP A 348 0.15 -35.01 -25.65
C ASP A 348 0.68 -33.60 -25.38
N ILE A 349 1.56 -33.45 -24.39
CA ILE A 349 2.20 -32.19 -24.01
C ILE A 349 3.17 -31.75 -25.12
N ALA A 350 3.95 -32.68 -25.68
CA ALA A 350 4.84 -32.43 -26.80
C ALA A 350 4.06 -32.07 -28.09
N ALA A 351 2.96 -32.76 -28.39
CA ALA A 351 2.13 -32.48 -29.57
C ALA A 351 1.40 -31.13 -29.51
N GLY A 352 1.02 -30.67 -28.30
CA GLY A 352 0.41 -29.35 -28.08
C GLY A 352 1.42 -28.20 -28.20
N ALA A 353 2.65 -28.38 -27.71
CA ALA A 353 3.73 -27.42 -27.87
C ALA A 353 4.14 -27.25 -29.35
N VAL A 354 4.13 -28.36 -30.12
CA VAL A 354 4.39 -28.36 -31.58
C VAL A 354 3.23 -27.74 -32.38
N ARG A 355 1.97 -27.87 -31.93
CA ARG A 355 0.83 -27.16 -32.56
C ARG A 355 0.79 -25.66 -32.26
N GLY A 356 1.18 -25.25 -31.05
CA GLY A 356 1.30 -23.82 -30.70
C GLY A 356 2.45 -23.10 -31.41
N THR A 357 3.46 -23.84 -31.88
CA THR A 357 4.51 -23.33 -32.79
C THR A 357 4.13 -23.42 -34.27
N GLY A 358 3.05 -24.15 -34.59
CA GLY A 358 2.58 -24.42 -35.96
C GLY A 358 1.51 -23.46 -36.48
N SER A 359 1.13 -22.39 -35.75
CA SER A 359 0.27 -21.35 -36.32
C SER A 359 1.08 -20.55 -37.35
N ARG A 360 0.98 -20.96 -38.63
CA ARG A 360 1.49 -20.31 -39.84
C ARG A 360 1.97 -18.87 -39.64
N LEU A 361 3.23 -18.70 -39.23
CA LEU A 361 3.96 -17.49 -39.56
C LEU A 361 4.21 -17.52 -41.07
N PRO A 362 3.96 -16.44 -41.82
CA PRO A 362 4.57 -16.31 -43.14
C PRO A 362 6.08 -16.40 -42.93
N THR A 363 6.71 -17.28 -43.71
CA THR A 363 8.11 -17.71 -43.58
C THR A 363 9.14 -16.57 -43.67
N ASP A 364 8.70 -15.35 -43.98
CA ASP A 364 9.52 -14.16 -44.23
C ASP A 364 9.48 -13.11 -43.10
N GLY A 365 8.90 -13.41 -41.94
CA GLY A 365 8.90 -12.52 -40.78
C GLY A 365 10.21 -12.53 -39.99
N PRO A 366 10.64 -11.41 -39.37
CA PRO A 366 11.82 -11.39 -38.51
C PRO A 366 11.69 -12.38 -37.34
N ARG A 367 12.70 -13.25 -37.13
CA ARG A 367 12.71 -14.28 -36.05
C ARG A 367 12.48 -13.74 -34.63
N TRP A 368 12.67 -12.45 -34.38
CA TRP A 368 12.39 -11.85 -33.07
C TRP A 368 10.89 -11.65 -32.79
N TRP A 369 10.04 -11.53 -33.82
CA TRP A 369 8.57 -11.47 -33.66
C TRP A 369 8.00 -12.79 -33.15
N SER A 370 8.50 -13.92 -33.65
CA SER A 370 8.04 -15.23 -33.21
C SER A 370 8.40 -15.50 -31.73
N ILE A 371 9.54 -15.00 -31.25
CA ILE A 371 9.93 -15.10 -29.83
C ILE A 371 9.11 -14.16 -28.94
N ALA A 372 8.84 -12.93 -29.41
CA ALA A 372 8.07 -11.93 -28.68
C ALA A 372 6.59 -12.34 -28.51
N CYS A 373 5.99 -12.91 -29.55
CA CYS A 373 4.60 -13.38 -29.53
C CYS A 373 4.45 -14.84 -29.03
N ALA A 374 5.55 -15.54 -28.68
CA ALA A 374 5.48 -16.89 -28.14
C ALA A 374 4.81 -16.90 -26.76
N SER A 375 3.74 -17.69 -26.62
CA SER A 375 2.97 -17.81 -25.40
C SER A 375 3.56 -18.82 -24.43
N VAL A 376 4.03 -18.33 -23.29
CA VAL A 376 4.49 -19.17 -22.19
C VAL A 376 3.48 -19.04 -21.05
N PRO A 377 2.70 -20.09 -20.74
CA PRO A 377 1.63 -20.04 -19.73
C PRO A 377 2.08 -19.60 -18.34
N CYS A 378 3.37 -19.78 -18.01
CA CYS A 378 3.94 -19.39 -16.73
C CYS A 378 4.20 -17.88 -16.61
N LEU A 379 4.30 -17.12 -17.71
CA LEU A 379 4.62 -15.69 -17.63
C LEU A 379 3.52 -14.86 -16.97
N PRO A 380 2.21 -15.04 -17.27
CA PRO A 380 1.14 -14.36 -16.54
C PRO A 380 1.15 -14.67 -15.04
N LEU A 381 1.44 -15.93 -14.67
CA LEU A 381 1.58 -16.32 -13.27
C LEU A 381 2.75 -15.58 -12.61
N LEU A 382 3.91 -15.53 -13.25
CA LEU A 382 5.07 -14.79 -12.75
C LEU A 382 4.78 -13.28 -12.62
N ALA A 383 4.03 -12.70 -13.55
CA ALA A 383 3.59 -11.31 -13.46
C ALA A 383 2.66 -11.09 -12.26
N SER A 384 1.75 -12.04 -12.01
CA SER A 384 0.86 -12.04 -10.85
C SER A 384 1.59 -12.18 -9.51
N VAL A 385 2.60 -13.05 -9.45
CA VAL A 385 3.53 -13.16 -8.33
C VAL A 385 4.28 -11.83 -8.14
N GLY A 386 4.74 -11.22 -9.24
CA GLY A 386 5.40 -9.92 -9.24
C GLY A 386 4.59 -8.83 -8.57
N VAL A 387 3.32 -8.63 -8.97
CA VAL A 387 2.43 -7.64 -8.33
C VAL A 387 2.18 -7.96 -6.86
N THR A 388 1.99 -9.23 -6.51
CA THR A 388 1.72 -9.64 -5.13
C THR A 388 2.90 -9.36 -4.21
N VAL A 389 4.11 -9.77 -4.62
CA VAL A 389 5.34 -9.57 -3.84
C VAL A 389 5.70 -8.08 -3.78
N PHE A 390 5.55 -7.35 -4.88
CA PHE A 390 5.76 -5.90 -4.89
C PHE A 390 4.80 -5.20 -3.92
N THR A 391 3.52 -5.53 -3.97
CA THR A 391 2.50 -4.93 -3.08
C THR A 391 2.79 -5.26 -1.63
N ALA A 392 3.15 -6.51 -1.33
CA ALA A 392 3.55 -6.94 0.00
C ALA A 392 4.75 -6.13 0.52
N ALA A 393 5.81 -6.01 -0.27
CA ALA A 393 7.00 -5.25 0.11
C ALA A 393 6.69 -3.75 0.30
N ASN A 394 6.02 -3.13 -0.67
CA ASN A 394 5.71 -1.70 -0.65
C ASN A 394 4.81 -1.29 0.54
N LEU A 395 3.79 -2.10 0.83
CA LEU A 395 2.89 -1.86 1.96
C LEU A 395 3.53 -2.22 3.30
N SER A 396 4.46 -3.17 3.34
CA SER A 396 5.25 -3.45 4.55
C SER A 396 6.14 -2.28 4.94
N ILE A 397 6.83 -1.69 3.96
CA ILE A 397 7.63 -0.47 4.17
C ILE A 397 6.74 0.65 4.70
N THR A 398 5.58 0.86 4.08
CA THR A 398 4.63 1.89 4.49
C THR A 398 4.05 1.63 5.90
N SER A 399 3.79 0.37 6.25
CA SER A 399 3.33 -0.01 7.59
C SER A 399 4.44 0.19 8.65
N ALA A 400 5.70 -0.07 8.31
CA ALA A 400 6.84 0.24 9.18
C ALA A 400 6.95 1.76 9.41
N GLU A 401 6.78 2.58 8.37
CA GLU A 401 6.71 4.05 8.50
C GLU A 401 5.56 4.49 9.42
N HIS A 402 4.38 3.88 9.29
CA HIS A 402 3.24 4.13 10.20
C HIS A 402 3.56 3.75 11.65
N ARG A 403 4.22 2.61 11.89
CA ARG A 403 4.65 2.22 13.24
C ARG A 403 5.61 3.24 13.83
N ARG A 404 6.63 3.66 13.07
CA ARG A 404 7.59 4.68 13.51
C ARG A 404 6.89 6.00 13.83
N PHE A 405 5.91 6.41 13.03
CA PHE A 405 5.07 7.57 13.32
C PHE A 405 4.34 7.42 14.66
N TRP A 406 3.67 6.29 14.91
CA TRP A 406 2.94 6.08 16.16
C TRP A 406 3.85 6.01 17.38
N MET A 407 5.02 5.37 17.25
CA MET A 407 6.03 5.35 18.31
C MET A 407 6.54 6.76 18.64
N ALA A 408 6.84 7.56 17.61
CA ALA A 408 7.25 8.96 17.78
C ALA A 408 6.13 9.81 18.40
N ALA A 409 4.87 9.57 18.03
CA ALA A 409 3.72 10.24 18.62
C ALA A 409 3.54 9.88 20.10
N ASN A 410 3.65 8.60 20.47
CA ASN A 410 3.60 8.16 21.86
C ASN A 410 4.77 8.72 22.69
N ALA A 411 5.99 8.77 22.13
CA ALA A 411 7.12 9.42 22.79
C ALA A 411 6.85 10.90 23.06
N HIS A 412 6.27 11.63 22.09
CA HIS A 412 5.86 13.02 22.30
C HIS A 412 4.76 13.15 23.36
N ARG A 413 3.78 12.25 23.37
CA ARG A 413 2.76 12.22 24.42
C ARG A 413 3.40 12.05 25.80
N ARG A 414 4.34 11.13 25.98
CA ARG A 414 5.08 10.98 27.25
C ARG A 414 5.78 12.26 27.70
N LEU A 415 6.48 12.93 26.78
CA LEU A 415 7.17 14.20 27.08
C LEU A 415 6.17 15.28 27.51
N VAL A 416 5.07 15.42 26.79
CA VAL A 416 4.01 16.39 27.12
C VAL A 416 3.33 16.05 28.45
N ALA A 417 3.07 14.77 28.72
CA ALA A 417 2.49 14.32 29.99
C ALA A 417 3.42 14.61 31.17
N GLY A 418 4.73 14.37 31.01
CA GLY A 418 5.74 14.72 32.01
C GLY A 418 5.75 16.22 32.29
N ALA A 419 5.77 17.06 31.24
CA ALA A 419 5.72 18.50 31.39
C ALA A 419 4.41 18.99 32.04
N LEU A 420 3.25 18.41 31.68
CA LEU A 420 1.97 18.75 32.27
C LEU A 420 1.89 18.36 33.76
N ARG A 421 2.35 17.17 34.13
CA ARG A 421 2.42 16.76 35.54
C ARG A 421 3.34 17.68 36.33
N ALA A 422 4.50 18.02 35.78
CA ALA A 422 5.44 18.90 36.45
C ALA A 422 4.90 20.35 36.61
N VAL A 423 4.04 20.81 35.70
CA VAL A 423 3.28 22.07 35.86
C VAL A 423 2.23 21.92 36.97
N LEU A 424 1.50 20.81 37.02
CA LEU A 424 0.54 20.55 38.10
C LEU A 424 1.21 20.41 39.47
N ASP A 425 2.37 19.77 39.57
CA ASP A 425 3.08 19.51 40.82
C ASP A 425 3.73 20.78 41.41
N GLU A 426 4.22 21.69 40.56
CA GLU A 426 4.73 23.00 41.01
C GLU A 426 3.62 23.94 41.49
N GLU A 427 2.42 23.76 40.94
CA GLU A 427 1.26 24.64 41.13
C GLU A 427 0.23 24.05 42.11
N GLN A 428 0.41 22.80 42.56
CA GLN A 428 -0.30 22.27 43.72
C GLN A 428 0.11 23.07 44.96
N PRO A 429 -0.84 23.41 45.85
CA PRO A 429 -0.61 24.39 46.89
C PRO A 429 0.52 23.94 47.82
N LYS A 430 1.66 24.62 47.74
CA LYS A 430 2.54 24.74 48.91
C LYS A 430 1.70 25.45 49.96
N ALA A 431 1.37 24.75 51.03
CA ALA A 431 0.69 25.33 52.18
C ALA A 431 1.58 26.44 52.76
N LEU A 432 1.34 27.69 52.37
CA LEU A 432 1.95 28.87 52.97
C LEU A 432 0.93 30.00 53.01
N ASP A 433 0.78 30.53 54.22
CA ASP A 433 0.06 31.74 54.58
C ASP A 433 0.41 32.88 53.63
N ASN A 434 -0.52 33.19 52.73
CA ASN A 434 -0.89 34.52 52.23
C ASN A 434 -1.53 34.33 50.86
N GLY A 435 -2.83 34.62 50.80
CA GLY A 435 -3.60 34.54 49.57
C GLY A 435 -3.05 35.52 48.54
N ASP A 436 -2.66 35.00 47.37
CA ASP A 436 -3.19 35.52 46.10
C ASP A 436 -2.76 34.73 44.85
N ASP A 437 -1.84 33.77 44.92
CA ASP A 437 -1.46 32.98 43.74
C ASP A 437 -2.02 31.54 43.77
N ARG A 438 -3.36 31.41 43.79
CA ARG A 438 -4.00 30.12 43.44
C ARG A 438 -4.22 30.07 41.94
N VAL A 439 -3.65 29.05 41.30
CA VAL A 439 -3.98 28.72 39.92
C VAL A 439 -5.50 28.51 39.81
N PRO A 440 -6.17 29.11 38.81
CA PRO A 440 -7.60 28.93 38.61
C PRO A 440 -7.92 27.43 38.53
N ALA A 441 -8.94 26.98 39.26
CA ALA A 441 -9.36 25.57 39.27
C ALA A 441 -9.60 25.04 37.85
N GLU A 442 -9.95 25.93 36.92
CA GLU A 442 -10.11 25.70 35.49
C GLU A 442 -8.82 25.23 34.81
N VAL A 443 -7.63 25.72 35.19
CA VAL A 443 -6.34 25.29 34.62
C VAL A 443 -5.96 23.90 35.11
N VAL A 444 -6.20 23.61 36.39
CA VAL A 444 -6.00 22.26 36.96
C VAL A 444 -6.94 21.27 36.28
N ASN A 445 -8.22 21.61 36.16
CA ASN A 445 -9.21 20.80 35.45
C ASN A 445 -8.84 20.58 33.97
N ALA A 446 -8.35 21.61 33.27
CA ALA A 446 -7.90 21.49 31.88
C ALA A 446 -6.66 20.61 31.74
N ALA A 447 -5.67 20.75 32.63
CA ALA A 447 -4.46 19.94 32.62
C ALA A 447 -4.75 18.47 32.98
N GLU A 448 -5.62 18.22 33.96
CA GLU A 448 -6.10 16.87 34.28
C GLU A 448 -6.87 16.24 33.12
N TYR A 449 -7.77 17.01 32.48
CA TYR A 449 -8.48 16.56 31.29
C TYR A 449 -7.51 16.21 30.16
N MET A 450 -6.51 17.05 29.89
CA MET A 450 -5.49 16.76 28.88
C MET A 450 -4.70 15.49 29.22
N LEU A 451 -4.34 15.27 30.47
CA LEU A 451 -3.62 14.07 30.91
C LEU A 451 -4.46 12.79 30.76
N ARG A 452 -5.76 12.85 31.06
CA ARG A 452 -6.67 11.70 31.00
C ARG A 452 -7.15 11.39 29.59
N GLU A 453 -7.32 12.41 28.76
CA GLU A 453 -7.85 12.25 27.42
C GLU A 453 -6.73 12.50 26.41
N ALA A 454 -6.27 13.75 26.23
CA ALA A 454 -5.43 14.18 25.09
C ALA A 454 -4.04 13.52 24.99
N VAL A 455 -3.42 13.14 26.11
CA VAL A 455 -2.01 12.71 26.17
C VAL A 455 -1.87 11.20 26.46
N VAL A 456 -2.98 10.45 26.46
CA VAL A 456 -2.94 8.99 26.62
C VAL A 456 -2.18 8.33 25.48
N GLU A 457 -1.25 7.43 25.84
CA GLU A 457 -0.52 6.62 24.87
C GLU A 457 -1.47 5.70 24.09
N GLU A 458 -1.27 5.63 22.79
CA GLU A 458 -2.07 4.75 21.93
C GLU A 458 -1.53 3.32 22.06
N MET A 459 -2.42 2.36 22.31
CA MET A 459 -2.06 0.95 22.31
C MET A 459 -1.89 0.47 20.87
N LEU A 460 -0.65 0.11 20.51
CA LEU A 460 -0.33 -0.40 19.18
C LEU A 460 -0.29 -1.93 19.19
N PRO A 461 -0.89 -2.59 18.19
CA PRO A 461 -0.80 -4.03 18.06
C PRO A 461 0.64 -4.49 17.85
N ARG A 462 0.95 -5.71 18.29
CA ARG A 462 2.29 -6.29 18.11
C ARG A 462 2.58 -6.66 16.66
N TRP A 463 1.56 -7.02 15.88
CA TRP A 463 1.77 -7.46 14.50
C TRP A 463 1.86 -6.29 13.52
N ASN A 464 2.97 -6.26 12.79
CA ASN A 464 3.12 -5.56 11.53
C ASN A 464 2.90 -6.54 10.38
N MET A 465 2.39 -6.04 9.26
CA MET A 465 1.97 -6.84 8.11
C MET A 465 3.05 -7.82 7.63
N PHE A 466 4.35 -7.47 7.77
CA PHE A 466 5.48 -8.38 7.73
C PHE A 466 6.61 -7.92 8.68
N PRO A 467 7.28 -8.82 9.42
CA PRO A 467 8.36 -8.49 10.35
C PRO A 467 9.72 -8.24 9.68
N LEU A 468 9.80 -8.24 8.33
CA LEU A 468 11.07 -8.21 7.58
C LEU A 468 11.66 -6.81 7.40
N VAL A 469 10.90 -5.74 7.67
CA VAL A 469 11.36 -4.36 7.57
C VAL A 469 11.11 -3.68 8.91
N TRP A 470 12.14 -3.57 9.74
CA TRP A 470 12.12 -2.84 11.01
C TRP A 470 13.00 -1.59 10.92
#